data_AF-A0A2P5B1N5-F1
#
_entry.id   AF-A0A2P5B1N5-F1
#
_cell.length_a   1.000
_cell.length_b   1.000
_cell.length_c   1.000
_cell.angle_alpha   90.00
_cell.angle_beta   90.00
_cell.angle_gamma   90.00
#
_symmetry.space_group_name_H-M   'P 1'
#
loop_
_entity.id
_entity.type
_entity.pdbx_description
1 polymer ?
#
loop_
_entity_poly.entity_id
_entity_poly.type
_entity_poly.pdbx_seq_one_letter_code
_entity_poly.pdbx_strand_id
1 'polypeptide(L)'
;MSHMLQIGGRSPNKILFAKNTGKIYQTDFHPAYDANGMNEFNEPVPFRLTRNIQSFFSPLGVEGLIVPAMCAATQAVFSPKQSQHIWHQLAMFFRDELLSWSWKRPLGMPIAPPVGGNSSMNSTDLKQKVTANVENVISRISGIAPQNFSEEEEDAVDPPESVQKGVTKLVEAALTPRNLCMMDPTWHPWC
;
A
#
# COMPACT_ATOMS: atom_id res chain seq x y z
N MET A 1 0.90 -4.02 4.43
CA MET A 1 0.31 -2.72 4.85
C MET A 1 0.75 -1.55 3.97
N SER A 2 2.03 -1.23 3.85
CA SER A 2 2.47 -0.03 3.10
C SER A 2 2.08 -0.06 1.61
N HIS A 3 2.27 -1.18 0.91
CA HIS A 3 1.79 -1.33 -0.47
C HIS A 3 0.25 -1.29 -0.58
N MET A 4 -0.45 -1.93 0.37
CA MET A 4 -1.91 -1.98 0.42
C MET A 4 -2.52 -0.58 0.48
N LEU A 5 -2.05 0.28 1.39
CA LEU A 5 -2.58 1.63 1.57
C LEU A 5 -1.79 2.72 0.85
N GLN A 6 -0.79 2.36 0.03
CA GLN A 6 0.05 3.33 -0.69
C GLN A 6 0.72 4.35 0.24
N ILE A 7 1.28 3.87 1.34
CA ILE A 7 1.99 4.73 2.29
C ILE A 7 3.39 5.00 1.75
N GLY A 8 3.65 6.25 1.34
CA GLY A 8 4.96 6.76 0.93
C GLY A 8 5.77 7.39 2.08
N GLY A 9 6.81 8.14 1.73
CA GLY A 9 7.63 8.93 2.63
C GLY A 9 8.46 8.10 3.61
N ARG A 10 8.85 6.88 3.23
CA ARG A 10 9.45 5.84 4.10
C ARG A 10 10.96 6.02 4.26
N SER A 11 11.39 7.16 4.76
CA SER A 11 12.80 7.45 5.07
C SER A 11 13.32 6.55 6.21
N PRO A 12 14.65 6.32 6.32
CA PRO A 12 15.18 5.29 7.23
C PRO A 12 14.89 5.59 8.70
N ASN A 13 14.83 6.88 9.06
CA ASN A 13 14.47 7.36 10.40
C ASN A 13 13.03 7.02 10.81
N LYS A 14 12.17 6.59 9.89
CA LYS A 14 10.78 6.19 10.16
C LYS A 14 10.59 4.69 10.31
N ILE A 15 11.66 3.90 10.23
CA ILE A 15 11.63 2.45 10.43
C ILE A 15 12.42 2.11 11.68
N LEU A 16 11.72 1.62 12.70
CA LEU A 16 12.26 1.32 14.01
C LEU A 16 12.37 -0.19 14.20
N PHE A 17 13.54 -0.64 14.67
CA PHE A 17 13.80 -2.03 15.02
C PHE A 17 13.84 -2.18 16.54
N ALA A 18 12.92 -2.95 17.10
CA ALA A 18 12.93 -3.27 18.52
C ALA A 18 14.06 -4.27 18.81
N LYS A 19 15.12 -3.80 19.49
CA LYS A 19 16.34 -4.59 19.76
C LYS A 19 16.12 -5.88 20.55
N ASN A 20 15.08 -5.92 21.39
CA ASN A 20 14.76 -7.07 22.23
C ASN A 20 13.94 -8.16 21.52
N THR A 21 13.16 -7.80 20.50
CA THR A 21 12.18 -8.71 19.86
C THR A 21 12.39 -8.87 18.36
N GLY A 22 13.21 -8.03 17.73
CA GLY A 22 13.37 -7.97 16.28
C GLY A 22 12.16 -7.42 15.52
N LYS A 23 11.12 -6.92 16.23
CA LYS A 23 9.92 -6.36 15.60
C LYS A 23 10.24 -5.06 14.88
N ILE A 24 9.62 -4.87 13.72
CA ILE A 24 9.78 -3.71 12.86
C ILE A 24 8.53 -2.85 12.97
N TYR A 25 8.73 -1.57 13.25
CA TYR A 25 7.66 -0.58 13.34
C TYR A 25 7.91 0.52 12.32
N GLN A 26 6.86 0.95 11.63
CA GLN A 26 6.91 2.12 10.76
C GLN A 26 6.17 3.27 11.42
N THR A 27 6.84 4.42 11.56
CA THR A 27 6.21 5.67 12.01
C THR A 27 5.67 6.47 10.82
N ASP A 28 4.79 7.42 11.09
CA ASP A 28 4.11 8.25 10.08
C ASP A 28 3.32 7.46 9.03
N PHE A 29 2.30 6.75 9.51
CA PHE A 29 1.41 5.96 8.65
C PHE A 29 0.23 6.82 8.14
N HIS A 30 0.49 7.66 7.14
CA HIS A 30 -0.53 8.53 6.53
C HIS A 30 -0.56 8.32 5.01
N PRO A 31 -1.72 7.96 4.42
CA PRO A 31 -1.89 7.98 2.97
C PRO A 31 -1.77 9.41 2.42
N ALA A 32 -1.28 9.53 1.20
CA ALA A 32 -1.33 10.79 0.46
C ALA A 32 -2.61 10.84 -0.37
N TYR A 33 -3.18 12.02 -0.56
CA TYR A 33 -4.41 12.22 -1.32
C TYR A 33 -4.21 13.32 -2.35
N ASP A 34 -4.69 13.07 -3.57
CA ASP A 34 -4.72 14.06 -4.64
C ASP A 34 -5.75 15.16 -4.38
N ALA A 35 -5.88 16.15 -5.27
CA ALA A 35 -6.86 17.23 -5.15
C ALA A 35 -8.33 16.72 -5.11
N ASN A 36 -8.59 15.52 -5.63
CA ASN A 36 -9.91 14.90 -5.68
C ASN A 36 -10.22 14.04 -4.45
N GLY A 37 -9.25 13.82 -3.56
CA GLY A 37 -9.39 12.91 -2.41
C GLY A 37 -9.23 11.43 -2.79
N MET A 38 -8.53 11.15 -3.88
CA MET A 38 -8.11 9.80 -4.26
C MET A 38 -6.72 9.52 -3.71
N ASN A 39 -6.50 8.29 -3.23
CA ASN A 39 -5.20 7.87 -2.71
C ASN A 39 -4.13 7.98 -3.80
N GLU A 40 -3.11 8.79 -3.54
CA GLU A 40 -2.04 9.11 -4.47
C GLU A 40 -0.73 8.43 -4.04
N PHE A 41 -0.01 7.86 -5.01
CA PHE A 41 1.28 7.23 -4.74
C PHE A 41 2.25 7.43 -5.90
N ASN A 42 3.24 8.28 -5.66
CA ASN A 42 4.18 8.73 -6.67
C ASN A 42 5.58 8.12 -6.48
N GLU A 43 5.74 7.13 -5.60
CA GLU A 43 7.03 6.45 -5.42
C GLU A 43 7.19 5.30 -6.44
N PRO A 44 8.30 5.24 -7.19
CA PRO A 44 8.56 4.14 -8.13
C PRO A 44 8.74 2.78 -7.46
N VAL A 45 9.06 2.75 -6.15
CA VAL A 45 9.18 1.50 -5.39
C VAL A 45 7.90 1.23 -4.57
N PRO A 46 7.34 0.01 -4.64
CA PRO A 46 6.08 -0.29 -3.96
C PRO A 46 6.21 -0.31 -2.43
N PHE A 47 7.36 -0.72 -1.94
CA PHE A 47 7.73 -0.72 -0.52
C PHE A 47 9.24 -0.60 -0.33
N ARG A 48 9.65 -0.21 0.87
CA ARG A 48 11.08 -0.07 1.19
C ARG A 48 11.70 -1.43 1.40
N LEU A 49 12.46 -1.88 0.41
CA LEU A 49 13.38 -3.00 0.51
C LEU A 49 14.64 -2.60 -0.26
N THR A 50 15.55 -1.95 0.45
CA THR A 50 16.83 -1.48 -0.09
C THR A 50 17.90 -2.55 0.05
N ARG A 51 19.06 -2.31 -0.58
CA ARG A 51 20.19 -3.25 -0.53
C ARG A 51 20.62 -3.55 0.90
N ASN A 52 20.71 -2.58 1.82
CA ASN A 52 21.19 -2.91 3.17
C ASN A 52 20.14 -3.70 3.96
N ILE A 53 18.84 -3.43 3.75
CA ILE A 53 17.76 -4.23 4.35
C ILE A 53 17.78 -5.66 3.79
N GLN A 54 17.97 -5.82 2.48
CA GLN A 54 18.12 -7.12 1.84
C GLN A 54 19.36 -7.87 2.37
N SER A 55 20.50 -7.18 2.51
CA SER A 55 21.71 -7.77 3.10
C SER A 55 21.51 -8.17 4.56
N PHE A 56 20.75 -7.38 5.34
CA PHE A 56 20.42 -7.69 6.73
C PHE A 56 19.57 -8.96 6.85
N PHE A 57 18.55 -9.13 6.01
CA PHE A 57 17.73 -10.34 6.01
C PHE A 57 18.38 -11.54 5.30
N SER A 58 19.43 -11.30 4.53
CA SER A 58 20.01 -12.21 3.53
C SER A 58 19.05 -12.51 2.35
N PRO A 59 19.58 -12.85 1.16
CA PRO A 59 18.74 -13.25 0.02
C PRO A 59 17.79 -14.41 0.35
N LEU A 60 18.29 -15.40 1.10
CA LEU A 60 17.50 -16.55 1.56
C LEU A 60 16.38 -16.15 2.53
N GLY A 61 16.60 -15.14 3.39
CA GLY A 61 15.55 -14.65 4.28
C GLY A 61 14.48 -13.86 3.55
N VAL A 62 14.84 -13.13 2.49
CA VAL A 62 13.85 -12.42 1.66
C VAL A 62 12.95 -13.42 0.92
N GLU A 63 13.54 -14.37 0.21
CA GLU A 63 12.78 -15.35 -0.57
C GLU A 63 12.10 -16.41 0.31
N GLY A 64 12.74 -16.84 1.40
CA GLY A 64 12.25 -17.93 2.26
C GLY A 64 11.35 -17.50 3.41
N LEU A 65 11.44 -16.24 3.87
CA LEU A 65 10.63 -15.74 4.99
C LEU A 65 9.71 -14.60 4.57
N ILE A 66 10.25 -13.56 3.93
CA ILE A 66 9.48 -12.34 3.62
C ILE A 66 8.41 -12.64 2.56
N VAL A 67 8.78 -13.27 1.44
CA VAL A 67 7.84 -13.59 0.35
C VAL A 67 6.69 -14.49 0.84
N PRO A 68 6.94 -15.64 1.51
CA PRO A 68 5.86 -16.50 2.00
C PRO A 68 5.00 -15.82 3.07
N ALA A 69 5.59 -15.03 3.98
CA ALA A 69 4.83 -14.30 4.98
C ALA A 69 3.92 -13.23 4.35
N MET A 70 4.40 -12.55 3.30
CA MET A 70 3.59 -11.60 2.53
C MET A 70 2.46 -12.31 1.78
N CYS A 71 2.71 -13.46 1.14
CA CYS A 71 1.70 -14.28 0.49
C CYS A 71 0.61 -14.74 1.47
N ALA A 72 1.02 -15.27 2.63
CA ALA A 72 0.08 -15.71 3.66
C ALA A 72 -0.77 -14.53 4.18
N ALA A 73 -0.16 -13.36 4.39
CA ALA A 73 -0.87 -12.17 4.81
C ALA A 73 -1.86 -11.66 3.75
N THR A 74 -1.48 -11.64 2.47
CA THR A 74 -2.39 -11.20 1.39
C THR A 74 -3.55 -12.19 1.22
N GLN A 75 -3.28 -13.49 1.28
CA GLN A 75 -4.32 -14.53 1.23
C GLN A 75 -5.28 -14.44 2.43
N ALA A 76 -4.77 -14.17 3.64
CA ALA A 76 -5.60 -14.02 4.83
C ALA A 76 -6.54 -12.79 4.72
N VAL A 77 -6.04 -11.67 4.20
CA VAL A 77 -6.83 -10.45 3.98
C VAL A 77 -7.85 -10.62 2.86
N PHE A 78 -7.50 -11.36 1.80
CA PHE A 78 -8.35 -11.57 0.63
C PHE A 78 -9.28 -12.78 0.74
N SER A 79 -9.22 -13.55 1.84
CA SER A 79 -10.08 -14.70 2.06
C SER A 79 -11.56 -14.32 1.96
N PRO A 80 -12.43 -15.13 1.31
CA PRO A 80 -13.86 -14.82 1.15
C PRO A 80 -14.57 -14.53 2.47
N LYS A 81 -14.14 -15.19 3.55
CA LYS A 81 -14.69 -14.97 4.90
C LYS A 81 -14.34 -13.60 5.49
N GLN A 82 -13.17 -13.05 5.13
CA GLN A 82 -12.61 -11.85 5.73
C GLN A 82 -12.76 -10.60 4.85
N SER A 83 -12.92 -10.78 3.53
CA SER A 83 -13.01 -9.70 2.54
C SER A 83 -14.07 -8.65 2.90
N GLN A 84 -15.25 -9.08 3.36
CA GLN A 84 -16.31 -8.16 3.79
C GLN A 84 -15.90 -7.36 5.03
N HIS A 85 -15.28 -7.99 6.04
CA HIS A 85 -14.82 -7.28 7.24
C HIS A 85 -13.75 -6.24 6.91
N ILE A 86 -12.82 -6.59 6.02
CA ILE A 86 -11.76 -5.68 5.55
C ILE A 86 -12.37 -4.51 4.78
N TRP A 87 -13.37 -4.76 3.93
CA TRP A 87 -14.07 -3.69 3.20
C TRP A 87 -14.65 -2.65 4.17
N HIS A 88 -15.39 -3.09 5.19
CA HIS A 88 -16.00 -2.17 6.15
C HIS A 88 -14.95 -1.41 6.98
N GLN A 89 -13.85 -2.08 7.36
CA GLN A 89 -12.79 -1.43 8.12
C GLN A 89 -12.01 -0.40 7.29
N LEU A 90 -11.76 -0.69 6.01
CA LEU A 90 -11.19 0.27 5.07
C LEU A 90 -12.15 1.43 4.81
N ALA A 91 -13.45 1.17 4.69
CA ALA A 91 -14.45 2.22 4.49
C ALA A 91 -14.50 3.20 5.68
N MET A 92 -14.44 2.70 6.92
CA MET A 92 -14.34 3.54 8.11
C MET A 92 -13.02 4.33 8.12
N PHE A 93 -11.90 3.67 7.83
CA PHE A 93 -10.59 4.31 7.76
C PHE A 93 -10.54 5.46 6.74
N PHE A 94 -10.95 5.23 5.49
CA PHE A 94 -10.93 6.26 4.44
C PHE A 94 -11.93 7.38 4.72
N ARG A 95 -13.08 7.09 5.33
CA ARG A 95 -14.03 8.12 5.73
C ARG A 95 -13.37 9.12 6.68
N ASP A 96 -12.71 8.63 7.73
CA ASP A 96 -12.12 9.47 8.76
C ASP A 96 -10.87 10.21 8.23
N GLU A 97 -10.04 9.55 7.41
CA GLU A 97 -8.90 10.18 6.75
C GLU A 97 -9.32 11.27 5.76
N LEU A 98 -10.36 11.04 4.94
CA LEU A 98 -10.85 12.05 3.98
C LEU A 98 -11.46 13.26 4.68
N LEU A 99 -12.15 13.06 5.80
CA LEU A 99 -12.64 14.16 6.64
C LEU A 99 -11.46 14.97 7.21
N SER A 100 -10.48 14.29 7.81
CA SER A 100 -9.26 14.89 8.34
C SER A 100 -8.45 15.66 7.28
N TRP A 101 -8.28 15.06 6.09
CA TRP A 101 -7.61 15.68 4.94
C TRP A 101 -8.36 16.91 4.44
N SER A 102 -9.70 16.84 4.32
CA SER A 102 -10.51 17.96 3.84
C SER A 102 -10.37 19.23 4.71
N TRP A 103 -10.11 19.05 6.01
CA TRP A 103 -9.86 20.13 6.98
C TRP A 103 -8.43 20.65 6.99
N LYS A 104 -7.45 19.84 6.54
CA LYS A 104 -6.02 20.20 6.52
C LYS A 104 -5.61 21.04 5.31
N ARG A 105 -6.51 21.33 4.36
CA ARG A 105 -6.20 22.19 3.20
C ARG A 105 -5.79 23.61 3.67
N PRO A 106 -4.55 24.06 3.40
CA PRO A 106 -4.06 25.35 3.89
C PRO A 106 -4.86 26.53 3.32
N LEU A 107 -5.01 27.57 4.14
CA LEU A 107 -5.60 28.89 3.88
C LEU A 107 -4.92 29.73 2.76
N GLY A 108 -4.26 29.10 1.79
CA GLY A 108 -3.40 29.79 0.79
C GLY A 108 -3.58 29.38 -0.68
N MET A 109 -4.52 28.49 -1.01
CA MET A 109 -4.99 28.27 -2.39
C MET A 109 -6.09 29.31 -2.72
N PRO A 110 -6.26 29.75 -3.98
CA PRO A 110 -7.13 30.88 -4.33
C PRO A 110 -8.50 30.77 -3.67
N ILE A 111 -8.80 31.78 -2.86
CA ILE A 111 -10.04 31.95 -2.12
C ILE A 111 -11.17 32.05 -3.14
N ALA A 112 -11.90 30.96 -3.36
CA ALA A 112 -13.30 31.08 -3.70
C ALA A 112 -13.97 31.82 -2.52
N PRO A 113 -14.85 32.81 -2.77
CA PRO A 113 -15.26 33.78 -1.78
C PRO A 113 -15.87 33.12 -0.53
N PRO A 114 -15.69 33.73 0.65
CA PRO A 114 -16.16 33.17 1.91
C PRO A 114 -17.66 33.41 2.03
N VAL A 115 -18.46 32.45 1.56
CA VAL A 115 -19.84 32.33 2.00
C VAL A 115 -19.82 31.38 3.19
N GLY A 116 -20.17 31.91 4.35
CA GLY A 116 -20.06 31.24 5.64
C GLY A 116 -20.68 29.83 5.69
N GLY A 117 -20.08 28.97 6.50
CA GLY A 117 -20.62 27.68 6.88
C GLY A 117 -20.28 26.55 5.92
N ASN A 118 -19.50 25.59 6.41
CA ASN A 118 -19.38 24.23 5.86
C ASN A 118 -18.86 24.12 4.41
N SER A 119 -17.54 24.10 4.24
CA SER A 119 -16.89 23.30 3.19
C SER A 119 -17.01 21.79 3.49
N SER A 120 -18.20 21.35 3.91
CA SER A 120 -18.51 19.95 4.12
C SER A 120 -18.61 19.33 2.74
N MET A 121 -17.68 18.43 2.40
CA MET A 121 -17.84 17.55 1.25
C MET A 121 -19.26 16.96 1.29
N ASN A 122 -19.99 17.03 0.17
CA ASN A 122 -21.35 16.51 0.10
C ASN A 122 -21.35 15.04 0.56
N SER A 123 -22.29 14.65 1.43
CA SER A 123 -22.31 13.30 2.05
C SER A 123 -22.31 12.17 1.00
N THR A 124 -22.93 12.41 -0.16
CA THR A 124 -22.93 11.50 -1.31
C THR A 124 -21.57 11.41 -2.00
N ASP A 125 -20.91 12.55 -2.24
CA ASP A 125 -19.56 12.62 -2.83
C ASP A 125 -18.51 11.97 -1.92
N LEU A 126 -18.60 12.20 -0.61
CA LEU A 126 -17.75 11.53 0.37
C LEU A 126 -17.92 10.01 0.32
N LYS A 127 -19.16 9.51 0.29
CA LYS A 127 -19.42 8.06 0.18
C LYS A 127 -18.82 7.48 -1.09
N GLN A 128 -18.97 8.15 -2.24
CA GLN A 128 -18.40 7.70 -3.52
C GLN A 128 -16.88 7.63 -3.46
N LYS A 129 -16.22 8.66 -2.92
CA LYS A 129 -14.75 8.69 -2.75
C LYS A 129 -14.24 7.62 -1.80
N VAL A 130 -14.95 7.37 -0.70
CA VAL A 130 -14.63 6.28 0.23
C VAL A 130 -14.71 4.95 -0.50
N THR A 131 -15.82 4.65 -1.16
CA THR A 131 -16.02 3.39 -1.89
C THR A 131 -14.94 3.20 -2.97
N ALA A 132 -14.66 4.22 -3.78
CA ALA A 132 -13.65 4.15 -4.84
C ALA A 132 -12.23 3.88 -4.28
N ASN A 133 -11.85 4.52 -3.17
CA ASN A 133 -10.56 4.25 -2.52
C ASN A 133 -10.48 2.83 -1.96
N VAL A 134 -11.56 2.31 -1.36
CA VAL A 134 -11.63 0.93 -0.86
C VAL A 134 -11.51 -0.06 -2.02
N GLU A 135 -12.22 0.15 -3.12
CA GLU A 135 -12.17 -0.70 -4.31
C GLU A 135 -10.76 -0.71 -4.93
N ASN A 136 -10.10 0.44 -5.01
CA ASN A 136 -8.71 0.52 -5.48
C ASN A 136 -7.74 -0.29 -4.61
N VAL A 137 -7.93 -0.27 -3.29
CA VAL A 137 -7.12 -1.07 -2.35
C VAL A 137 -7.38 -2.56 -2.53
N ILE A 138 -8.65 -2.96 -2.64
CA ILE A 138 -9.02 -4.38 -2.82
C ILE A 138 -8.52 -4.90 -4.17
N SER A 139 -8.67 -4.15 -5.24
CA SER A 139 -8.16 -4.49 -6.58
C SER A 139 -6.64 -4.73 -6.55
N ARG A 140 -5.90 -3.85 -5.84
CA ARG A 140 -4.45 -3.99 -5.67
C ARG A 140 -4.06 -5.23 -4.88
N ILE A 141 -4.75 -5.53 -3.78
CA ILE A 141 -4.50 -6.74 -2.99
C ILE A 141 -4.79 -7.98 -3.82
N SER A 142 -5.89 -7.99 -4.58
CA SER A 142 -6.27 -9.08 -5.48
C SER A 142 -5.16 -9.37 -6.51
N GLY A 143 -4.52 -8.34 -7.06
CA GLY A 143 -3.43 -8.49 -8.02
C GLY A 143 -2.14 -9.14 -7.46
N ILE A 144 -1.96 -9.16 -6.14
CA ILE A 144 -0.79 -9.78 -5.47
C ILE A 144 -1.15 -11.01 -4.63
N ALA A 145 -2.44 -11.25 -4.40
CA ALA A 145 -2.90 -12.41 -3.65
C ALA A 145 -2.55 -13.69 -4.42
N PRO A 146 -2.18 -14.79 -3.73
CA PRO A 146 -2.03 -16.08 -4.36
C PRO A 146 -3.33 -16.45 -5.10
N GLN A 147 -3.24 -16.61 -6.41
CA GLN A 147 -4.37 -17.07 -7.21
C GLN A 147 -4.49 -18.58 -7.02
N ASN A 148 -5.67 -19.04 -6.64
CA ASN A 148 -5.98 -20.47 -6.69
C ASN A 148 -6.44 -20.74 -8.12
N PHE A 149 -5.64 -21.44 -8.90
CA PHE A 149 -6.11 -22.00 -10.16
C PHE A 149 -7.23 -22.99 -9.81
N SER A 150 -8.43 -22.77 -10.33
CA SER A 150 -9.45 -23.81 -10.33
C SER A 150 -8.96 -24.95 -11.20
N GLU A 151 -9.11 -26.19 -10.73
CA GLU A 151 -8.77 -27.42 -11.47
C GLU A 151 -9.49 -27.53 -12.84
N GLU A 152 -10.43 -26.62 -13.14
CA GLU A 152 -11.22 -26.55 -14.36
C GLU A 152 -10.52 -25.80 -15.52
N GLU A 153 -9.38 -25.14 -15.30
CA GLU A 153 -8.57 -24.45 -16.34
C GLU A 153 -7.43 -25.33 -16.89
N GLU A 154 -7.66 -26.64 -17.07
CA GLU A 154 -6.67 -27.61 -17.59
C GLU A 154 -6.31 -27.42 -19.09
N ASP A 155 -7.01 -26.54 -19.82
CA ASP A 155 -6.78 -26.28 -21.26
C ASP A 155 -5.74 -25.17 -21.56
N ALA A 156 -5.05 -24.65 -20.54
CA ALA A 156 -3.99 -23.65 -20.74
C ALA A 156 -2.67 -24.31 -21.19
N VAL A 157 -2.15 -23.89 -22.36
CA VAL A 157 -0.85 -24.31 -22.93
C VAL A 157 0.34 -23.75 -22.14
N ASP A 158 0.10 -22.82 -21.22
CA ASP A 158 1.14 -22.15 -20.44
C ASP A 158 1.52 -22.96 -19.19
N PRO A 159 2.83 -22.98 -18.83
CA PRO A 159 3.29 -23.69 -17.64
C PRO A 159 2.64 -23.13 -16.36
N PRO A 160 2.40 -23.98 -15.35
CA PRO A 160 1.78 -23.55 -14.10
C PRO A 160 2.59 -22.44 -13.43
N GLU A 161 1.96 -21.32 -13.13
CA GLU A 161 2.62 -20.18 -12.52
C GLU A 161 2.75 -20.37 -11.00
N SER A 162 3.83 -19.81 -10.42
CA SER A 162 4.00 -19.82 -8.97
C SER A 162 2.89 -19.05 -8.27
N VAL A 163 2.28 -19.64 -7.24
CA VAL A 163 1.33 -18.98 -6.33
C VAL A 163 1.90 -17.73 -5.65
N GLN A 164 3.24 -17.59 -5.63
CA GLN A 164 3.93 -16.44 -5.05
C GLN A 164 4.26 -15.34 -6.08
N LYS A 165 4.00 -15.56 -7.38
CA LYS A 165 4.41 -14.68 -8.49
C LYS A 165 4.06 -13.21 -8.27
N GLY A 166 2.86 -12.92 -7.77
CA GLY A 166 2.41 -11.54 -7.50
C GLY A 166 3.29 -10.83 -6.46
N VAL A 167 3.59 -11.52 -5.35
CA VAL A 167 4.48 -11.00 -4.30
C VAL A 167 5.93 -10.96 -4.79
N THR A 168 6.42 -11.96 -5.50
CA THR A 168 7.79 -11.98 -6.05
C THR A 168 8.03 -10.79 -6.97
N LYS A 169 7.12 -10.52 -7.91
CA LYS A 169 7.19 -9.32 -8.77
C LYS A 169 7.22 -8.03 -7.97
N LEU A 170 6.48 -7.97 -6.86
CA LEU A 170 6.46 -6.81 -5.98
C LEU A 170 7.80 -6.62 -5.26
N VAL A 171 8.43 -7.70 -4.79
CA VAL A 171 9.77 -7.70 -4.19
C VAL A 171 10.83 -7.28 -5.21
N GLU A 172 10.78 -7.82 -6.43
CA GLU A 172 11.68 -7.45 -7.52
C GLU A 172 11.56 -5.97 -7.87
N ALA A 173 10.33 -5.45 -7.97
CA ALA A 173 10.09 -4.03 -8.22
C ALA A 173 10.64 -3.12 -7.12
N ALA A 174 10.68 -3.57 -5.86
CA ALA A 174 11.28 -2.84 -4.75
C ALA A 174 12.82 -2.84 -4.78
N LEU A 175 13.43 -3.91 -5.28
CA LEU A 175 14.89 -4.10 -5.32
C LEU A 175 15.56 -3.61 -6.61
N THR A 176 14.79 -3.38 -7.67
CA THR A 176 15.34 -3.05 -8.99
C THR A 176 16.10 -1.72 -8.94
N PRO A 177 17.40 -1.67 -9.34
CA PRO A 177 18.20 -0.44 -9.33
C PRO A 177 17.58 0.69 -10.15
N ARG A 178 16.89 0.36 -11.25
CA ARG A 178 16.15 1.31 -12.10
C ARG A 178 15.04 2.04 -11.35
N ASN A 179 14.35 1.38 -10.43
CA ASN A 179 13.30 2.02 -9.63
C ASN A 179 13.91 2.79 -8.47
N LEU A 180 14.93 2.21 -7.82
CA LEU A 180 15.63 2.82 -6.69
C LEU A 180 16.35 4.12 -7.08
N CYS A 181 16.94 4.21 -8.28
CA CYS A 181 17.64 5.43 -8.72
C CYS A 181 16.69 6.59 -9.05
N MET A 182 15.40 6.32 -9.24
CA MET A 182 14.37 7.33 -9.48
C MET A 182 13.73 7.84 -8.17
N MET A 183 14.10 7.27 -7.02
CA MET A 183 13.65 7.75 -5.71
C MET A 183 14.33 9.06 -5.34
N ASP A 184 13.61 9.91 -4.60
CA ASP A 184 14.17 11.14 -4.04
C ASP A 184 15.39 10.83 -3.14
N PRO A 185 16.48 11.61 -3.20
CA PRO A 185 17.66 11.39 -2.37
C PRO A 185 17.38 11.34 -0.86
N THR A 186 16.38 12.09 -0.37
CA THR A 186 15.98 12.08 1.05
C THR A 186 15.35 10.75 1.48
N TRP A 187 14.92 9.91 0.54
CA TRP A 187 14.47 8.55 0.81
C TRP A 187 15.64 7.61 1.15
N HIS A 188 16.86 7.97 0.75
CA HIS A 188 18.10 7.19 0.89
C HIS A 188 18.03 5.82 0.20
N PRO A 189 17.88 5.75 -1.14
CA PRO A 189 17.71 4.48 -1.86
C PRO A 189 18.94 3.55 -1.83
N TRP A 190 20.13 4.09 -1.53
CA TRP A 190 21.35 3.32 -1.34
C TRP A 190 21.46 2.66 0.04
N CYS A 191 20.61 3.06 0.99
CA CYS A 191 20.57 2.56 2.37
C CYS A 191 19.54 1.45 2.52
#